data_AF-A0A7Y6C379-F1
#
_entry.id   AF-A0A7Y6C379-F1
#
_cell.length_a   1.000
_cell.length_b   1.000
_cell.length_c   1.000
_cell.angle_alpha   90.00
_cell.angle_beta   90.00
_cell.angle_gamma   90.00
#
_symmetry.space_group_name_H-M   'P 1'
#
loop_
_entity.id
_entity.type
_entity.pdbx_description
1 polymer ?
#
loop_
_entity_poly.entity_id
_entity_poly.type
_entity_poly.pdbx_seq_one_letter_code
_entity_poly.pdbx_strand_id
1 'polypeptide(L)'
;MMKSIQEKHSKVYVRTNSYDLWWGVYGLSHLTGWEDIRIYSDANGENRIGFVCICTKNYLEHGLEDMESDPEELHFVNSIRTYLADDQIHFHYYYDNPSDEDFYELPYTDLPTNELGVKPRGLEMWHPNRGIDIGVIEECVTLFCRKFLDMEVGEIHFKEPIDLNEAVQSYTKHMETFNGNIAFSDDLVKNMMGQLSKSEEEVMNILNRSVGK
;
A
#
# COMPACT_ATOMS: atom_id res chain seq x y z
N MET A 1 38.04 24.42 -3.77
CA MET A 1 37.46 23.95 -2.50
C MET A 1 36.00 23.62 -2.80
N MET A 2 35.71 22.39 -3.22
CA MET A 2 34.34 21.94 -3.51
C MET A 2 33.63 21.75 -2.18
N LYS A 3 32.65 22.60 -1.87
CA LYS A 3 31.68 22.30 -0.81
C LYS A 3 30.85 21.13 -1.33
N SER A 4 30.99 19.95 -0.74
CA SER A 4 30.02 18.88 -0.95
C SER A 4 28.68 19.38 -0.43
N ILE A 5 27.72 19.56 -1.33
CA ILE A 5 26.33 19.74 -0.95
C ILE A 5 25.91 18.37 -0.45
N GLN A 6 25.86 18.23 0.87
CA GLN A 6 25.24 17.07 1.48
C GLN A 6 23.74 17.27 1.24
N GLU A 7 23.20 16.59 0.23
CA GLU A 7 21.76 16.56 -0.03
C GLU A 7 21.08 16.15 1.27
N LYS A 8 20.27 17.06 1.80
CA LYS A 8 19.62 16.86 3.09
C LYS A 8 18.42 15.96 2.82
N HIS A 9 18.65 14.65 2.82
CA HIS A 9 17.57 13.69 2.65
C HIS A 9 16.55 13.84 3.79
N SER A 10 15.28 13.83 3.43
CA SER A 10 14.17 13.96 4.37
C SER A 10 13.80 12.62 4.99
N LYS A 11 13.44 12.65 6.26
CA LYS A 11 12.82 11.54 6.97
C LYS A 11 11.30 11.68 6.86
N VAL A 12 10.61 10.63 6.47
CA VAL A 12 9.14 10.59 6.43
C VAL A 12 8.59 9.45 7.26
N TYR A 13 7.35 9.61 7.69
CA TYR A 13 6.64 8.62 8.47
C TYR A 13 5.38 8.19 7.74
N VAL A 14 5.16 6.88 7.66
CA VAL A 14 4.10 6.29 6.84
C VAL A 14 3.12 5.56 7.73
N ARG A 15 1.82 5.82 7.57
CA ARG A 15 0.77 5.05 8.22
C ARG A 15 -0.03 4.29 7.17
N THR A 16 -0.17 2.99 7.37
CA THR A 16 -1.00 2.07 6.58
C THR A 16 -2.36 1.93 7.24
N ASN A 17 -3.37 1.45 6.51
CA ASN A 17 -4.76 1.44 6.98
C ASN A 17 -5.25 0.04 7.39
N SER A 18 -4.67 -1.03 6.84
CA SER A 18 -5.15 -2.40 7.05
C SER A 18 -4.22 -3.28 7.89
N TYR A 19 -4.82 -4.22 8.63
CA TYR A 19 -4.10 -5.37 9.20
C TYR A 19 -3.69 -6.37 8.11
N ASP A 20 -4.46 -6.45 7.02
CA ASP A 20 -4.25 -7.35 5.89
C ASP A 20 -2.87 -7.19 5.25
N LEU A 21 -2.37 -5.95 5.15
CA LEU A 21 -0.99 -5.68 4.74
C LEU A 21 0.00 -6.47 5.59
N TRP A 22 -0.10 -6.34 6.92
CA TRP A 22 0.84 -6.95 7.84
C TRP A 22 0.69 -8.47 7.89
N TRP A 23 -0.53 -8.98 7.80
CA TRP A 23 -0.75 -10.43 7.64
C TRP A 23 -0.06 -10.97 6.39
N GLY A 24 -0.15 -10.24 5.28
CA GLY A 24 0.56 -10.56 4.04
C GLY A 24 2.08 -10.50 4.19
N VAL A 25 2.61 -9.41 4.75
CA VAL A 25 4.07 -9.20 4.97
C VAL A 25 4.66 -10.33 5.82
N TYR A 26 3.91 -10.82 6.80
CA TYR A 26 4.33 -11.94 7.64
C TYR A 26 4.01 -13.31 7.05
N GLY A 27 3.32 -13.41 5.92
CA GLY A 27 2.95 -14.66 5.25
C GLY A 27 1.73 -15.37 5.83
N LEU A 28 1.01 -14.74 6.77
CA LEU A 28 -0.24 -15.26 7.35
C LEU A 28 -1.38 -15.28 6.33
N SER A 29 -1.33 -14.39 5.35
CA SER A 29 -2.23 -14.33 4.21
C SER A 29 -1.47 -14.02 2.92
N HIS A 30 -2.16 -14.00 1.78
CA HIS A 30 -1.62 -13.35 0.59
C HIS A 30 -1.38 -11.86 0.86
N LEU A 31 -0.39 -11.28 0.17
CA LEU A 31 -0.19 -9.83 0.18
C LEU A 31 -1.44 -9.12 -0.34
N THR A 32 -1.82 -8.02 0.31
CA THR A 32 -2.95 -7.20 -0.14
C THR A 32 -2.67 -6.65 -1.54
N GLY A 33 -3.74 -6.51 -2.33
CA GLY A 33 -3.66 -5.90 -3.64
C GLY A 33 -3.83 -4.38 -3.63
N TRP A 34 -4.30 -3.82 -2.51
CA TRP A 34 -4.64 -2.40 -2.36
C TRP A 34 -4.32 -1.92 -0.94
N GLU A 35 -3.78 -0.71 -0.80
CA GLU A 35 -3.51 -0.11 0.52
C GLU A 35 -3.51 1.43 0.48
N ASP A 36 -4.07 2.03 1.53
CA ASP A 36 -4.08 3.47 1.73
C ASP A 36 -2.86 3.91 2.55
N ILE A 37 -2.08 4.82 1.99
CA ILE A 37 -0.83 5.31 2.57
C ILE A 37 -0.96 6.78 2.95
N ARG A 38 -0.82 7.07 4.24
CA ARG A 38 -0.72 8.45 4.75
C ARG A 38 0.73 8.76 5.07
N ILE A 39 1.24 9.88 4.55
CA ILE A 39 2.63 10.30 4.67
C ILE A 39 2.70 11.53 5.58
N TYR A 40 3.60 11.51 6.54
CA TYR A 40 3.80 12.57 7.54
C TYR A 40 5.26 13.03 7.57
N SER A 41 5.48 14.30 7.88
CA SER A 41 6.83 14.86 8.08
C SER A 41 7.35 14.67 9.51
N ASP A 42 6.51 14.20 10.44
CA ASP A 42 6.86 14.00 11.84
C ASP A 42 6.39 12.65 12.40
N ALA A 43 7.06 12.22 13.47
CA ALA A 43 6.82 10.94 14.13
C ALA A 43 5.49 10.88 14.88
N ASN A 44 4.97 12.01 15.35
CA ASN A 44 3.71 12.09 16.11
C ASN A 44 2.51 11.94 15.18
N GLY A 45 2.66 12.27 13.89
CA GLY A 45 1.61 12.17 12.88
C GLY A 45 0.69 13.38 12.83
N GLU A 46 1.18 14.53 13.28
CA GLU A 46 0.40 15.76 13.31
C GLU A 46 0.45 16.49 11.96
N ASN A 47 1.55 16.36 11.23
CA ASN A 47 1.79 17.03 9.96
C ASN A 47 1.72 16.05 8.80
N ARG A 48 0.51 15.76 8.33
CA ARG A 48 0.29 14.97 7.09
C ARG A 48 0.69 15.80 5.88
N ILE A 49 1.63 15.28 5.09
CA ILE A 49 2.15 15.90 3.87
C ILE A 49 1.68 15.19 2.59
N GLY A 50 1.18 13.96 2.70
CA GLY A 50 0.76 13.16 1.57
C GLY A 50 -0.33 12.16 1.91
N PHE A 51 -1.13 11.82 0.91
CA PHE A 51 -2.03 10.67 0.92
C PHE A 51 -2.04 10.07 -0.48
N VAL A 52 -1.90 8.75 -0.56
CA VAL A 52 -1.95 8.02 -1.81
C VAL A 52 -2.48 6.62 -1.55
N CYS A 53 -3.29 6.14 -2.48
CA CYS A 53 -3.70 4.76 -2.53
C CYS A 53 -2.77 4.00 -3.50
N ILE A 54 -2.27 2.83 -3.09
CA ILE A 54 -1.48 1.93 -3.94
C ILE A 54 -2.39 0.80 -4.41
N CYS A 55 -2.44 0.56 -5.72
CA CYS A 55 -3.19 -0.52 -6.36
C CYS A 55 -2.24 -1.42 -7.14
N THR A 56 -2.32 -2.73 -6.95
CA THR A 56 -1.51 -3.72 -7.69
C THR A 56 -2.23 -4.21 -8.94
N LYS A 57 -1.50 -4.88 -9.83
CA LYS A 57 -2.12 -5.58 -10.98
C LYS A 57 -3.20 -6.57 -10.56
N ASN A 58 -2.96 -7.35 -9.50
CA ASN A 58 -3.94 -8.30 -8.98
C ASN A 58 -5.25 -7.57 -8.63
N TYR A 59 -5.16 -6.47 -7.87
CA TYR A 59 -6.35 -5.73 -7.47
C TYR A 59 -7.13 -5.18 -8.66
N LEU A 60 -6.42 -4.56 -9.62
CA LEU A 60 -7.05 -3.96 -10.79
C LEU A 60 -7.65 -5.02 -11.73
N GLU A 61 -7.01 -6.18 -11.89
CA GLU A 61 -7.57 -7.31 -12.64
C GLU A 61 -8.90 -7.81 -12.04
N HIS A 62 -8.99 -7.93 -10.70
CA HIS A 62 -10.24 -8.34 -10.05
C HIS A 62 -11.33 -7.29 -10.25
N GLY A 63 -11.00 -6.00 -10.16
CA GLY A 63 -11.97 -4.92 -10.41
C GLY A 63 -12.54 -4.94 -11.84
N LEU A 64 -11.78 -5.39 -12.83
CA LEU A 64 -12.28 -5.49 -14.21
C LEU A 64 -13.46 -6.46 -14.34
N GLU A 65 -13.46 -7.57 -13.61
CA GLU A 65 -14.52 -8.59 -13.70
C GLU A 65 -15.90 -8.01 -13.42
N ASP A 66 -15.98 -7.03 -12.51
CA ASP A 66 -17.23 -6.36 -12.14
C ASP A 66 -17.59 -5.20 -13.09
N MET A 67 -16.59 -4.50 -13.64
CA MET A 67 -16.79 -3.26 -14.40
C MET A 67 -16.95 -3.46 -15.92
N GLU A 68 -16.51 -4.59 -16.48
CA GLU A 68 -16.50 -4.81 -17.94
C GLU A 68 -17.87 -4.73 -18.61
N SER A 69 -18.94 -4.95 -17.85
CA SER A 69 -20.31 -4.91 -18.36
C SER A 69 -20.97 -3.53 -18.34
N ASP A 70 -20.33 -2.54 -17.70
CA ASP A 70 -20.85 -1.18 -17.57
C ASP A 70 -20.30 -0.25 -18.67
N PRO A 71 -21.13 0.26 -19.58
CA PRO A 71 -20.70 1.22 -20.60
C PRO A 71 -20.14 2.54 -20.03
N GLU A 72 -20.55 2.94 -18.83
CA GLU A 72 -20.06 4.16 -18.18
C GLU A 72 -18.60 4.00 -17.70
N GLU A 73 -18.18 2.77 -17.42
CA GLU A 73 -16.82 2.44 -16.96
C GLU A 73 -15.82 2.18 -18.09
N LEU A 74 -16.26 2.22 -19.36
CA LEU A 74 -15.44 1.81 -20.51
C LEU A 74 -14.08 2.53 -20.57
N HIS A 75 -14.04 3.81 -20.25
CA HIS A 75 -12.80 4.58 -20.23
C HIS A 75 -11.84 4.08 -19.14
N PHE A 76 -12.37 3.81 -17.95
CA PHE A 76 -11.59 3.31 -16.82
C PHE A 76 -11.08 1.89 -17.08
N VAL A 77 -11.95 1.00 -17.57
CA VAL A 77 -11.60 -0.37 -18.01
C VAL A 77 -10.47 -0.35 -19.04
N ASN A 78 -10.53 0.52 -20.05
CA ASN A 78 -9.47 0.63 -21.05
C ASN A 78 -8.15 1.14 -20.47
N SER A 79 -8.22 2.05 -19.49
CA SER A 79 -7.04 2.55 -18.78
C SER A 79 -6.37 1.43 -17.99
N ILE A 80 -7.15 0.63 -17.26
CA ILE A 80 -6.65 -0.54 -16.54
C ILE A 80 -6.03 -1.54 -17.53
N ARG A 81 -6.72 -1.93 -18.60
CA ARG A 81 -6.18 -2.88 -19.60
C ARG A 81 -4.87 -2.41 -20.22
N THR A 82 -4.76 -1.12 -20.51
CA THR A 82 -3.52 -0.52 -21.01
C THR A 82 -2.40 -0.67 -19.99
N TYR A 83 -2.69 -0.34 -18.72
CA TYR A 83 -1.74 -0.48 -17.63
C TYR A 83 -1.33 -1.95 -17.37
N LEU A 84 -2.25 -2.91 -17.46
CA LEU A 84 -1.94 -4.33 -17.20
C LEU A 84 -0.89 -4.89 -18.17
N ALA A 85 -0.75 -4.31 -19.36
CA ALA A 85 0.28 -4.65 -20.35
C ALA A 85 1.64 -3.96 -20.12
N ASP A 86 1.74 -3.03 -19.15
CA ASP A 86 2.94 -2.25 -18.83
C ASP A 86 3.62 -2.77 -17.54
N ASP A 87 4.87 -2.40 -17.28
CA ASP A 87 5.66 -2.76 -16.10
C ASP A 87 6.14 -1.56 -15.28
N GLN A 88 5.69 -0.35 -15.62
CA GLN A 88 5.99 0.88 -14.88
C GLN A 88 4.92 1.20 -13.83
N ILE A 89 5.25 2.09 -12.89
CA ILE A 89 4.27 2.67 -11.95
C ILE A 89 3.48 3.76 -12.68
N HIS A 90 2.15 3.65 -12.67
CA HIS A 90 1.24 4.66 -13.25
C HIS A 90 0.55 5.47 -12.16
N PHE A 91 0.14 6.69 -12.51
CA PHE A 91 -0.71 7.52 -11.66
C PHE A 91 -2.08 7.62 -12.28
N HIS A 92 -3.11 7.25 -11.52
CA HIS A 92 -4.49 7.46 -11.90
C HIS A 92 -5.09 8.60 -11.07
N TYR A 93 -5.90 9.45 -11.68
CA TYR A 93 -6.36 10.71 -11.11
C TYR A 93 -7.88 10.79 -11.11
N TYR A 94 -8.44 11.13 -9.95
CA TYR A 94 -9.87 11.37 -9.78
C TYR A 94 -10.12 12.86 -9.72
N TYR A 95 -11.10 13.35 -10.48
CA TYR A 95 -11.42 14.78 -10.57
C TYR A 95 -12.85 15.03 -10.11
N ASP A 96 -13.05 16.11 -9.36
CA ASP A 96 -14.39 16.63 -9.08
C ASP A 96 -14.92 17.46 -10.25
N ASN A 97 -16.24 17.56 -10.33
CA ASN A 97 -16.90 18.56 -11.15
C ASN A 97 -16.88 19.90 -10.39
N PRO A 98 -16.52 21.04 -11.03
CA PRO A 98 -16.57 22.36 -10.40
C PRO A 98 -17.90 22.73 -9.72
N SER A 99 -19.00 22.06 -10.06
CA SER A 99 -20.31 22.27 -9.42
C SER A 99 -20.57 21.43 -8.17
N ASP A 100 -19.66 20.53 -7.78
CA ASP A 100 -19.85 19.64 -6.65
C ASP A 100 -19.83 20.40 -5.31
N GLU A 101 -20.71 20.01 -4.38
CA GLU A 101 -20.83 20.68 -3.07
C GLU A 101 -19.56 20.50 -2.22
N ASP A 102 -18.87 19.37 -2.38
CA ASP A 102 -17.64 18.99 -1.69
C ASP A 102 -16.39 19.13 -2.58
N PHE A 103 -16.45 19.98 -3.61
CA PHE A 103 -15.34 20.21 -4.55
C PHE A 103 -14.00 20.39 -3.83
N TYR A 104 -13.03 19.56 -4.20
CA TYR A 104 -11.70 19.60 -3.60
C TYR A 104 -10.61 19.36 -4.64
N GLU A 105 -9.52 20.11 -4.51
CA GLU A 105 -8.31 19.96 -5.31
C GLU A 105 -7.13 19.61 -4.42
N LEU A 106 -6.37 18.58 -4.81
CA LEU A 106 -5.14 18.25 -4.11
C LEU A 106 -4.14 19.42 -4.19
N PRO A 107 -3.48 19.77 -3.07
CA PRO A 107 -2.65 20.97 -2.97
C PRO A 107 -1.24 20.78 -3.55
N TYR A 108 -0.99 19.74 -4.35
CA TYR A 108 0.34 19.45 -4.90
C TYR A 108 0.62 20.29 -6.16
N THR A 109 1.89 20.63 -6.36
CA THR A 109 2.29 21.60 -7.39
C THR A 109 2.19 21.02 -8.79
N ASP A 110 2.69 19.80 -9.01
CA ASP A 110 2.86 19.19 -10.34
C ASP A 110 1.75 18.19 -10.71
N LEU A 111 0.51 18.52 -10.38
CA LEU A 111 -0.66 17.70 -10.74
C LEU A 111 -1.22 18.09 -12.12
N PRO A 112 -1.60 17.11 -12.96
CA PRO A 112 -2.23 17.40 -14.24
C PRO A 112 -3.66 17.92 -14.03
N THR A 113 -4.03 18.95 -14.78
CA THR A 113 -5.41 19.44 -14.81
C THR A 113 -6.22 18.71 -15.88
N ASN A 114 -7.52 18.50 -15.63
CA ASN A 114 -8.44 18.02 -16.67
C ASN A 114 -8.78 19.12 -17.69
N GLU A 115 -9.69 18.82 -18.63
CA GLU A 115 -10.13 19.75 -19.69
C GLU A 115 -10.78 21.04 -19.15
N LEU A 116 -11.25 21.02 -17.91
CA LEU A 116 -11.85 22.17 -17.23
C LEU A 116 -10.83 23.00 -16.43
N GLY A 117 -9.55 22.60 -16.45
CA GLY A 117 -8.50 23.25 -15.67
C GLY A 117 -8.48 22.87 -14.18
N VAL A 118 -9.21 21.82 -13.80
CA VAL A 118 -9.34 21.35 -12.41
C VAL A 118 -8.24 20.33 -12.09
N LYS A 119 -7.60 20.46 -10.94
CA LYS A 119 -6.67 19.47 -10.39
C LYS A 119 -7.41 18.26 -9.80
N PRO A 120 -6.76 17.09 -9.67
CA PRO A 120 -7.39 15.92 -9.09
C PRO A 120 -7.78 16.16 -7.62
N ARG A 121 -8.91 15.59 -7.20
CA ARG A 121 -9.32 15.49 -5.78
C ARG A 121 -8.53 14.40 -5.04
N GLY A 122 -8.06 13.42 -5.79
CA GLY A 122 -7.44 12.19 -5.30
C GLY A 122 -6.60 11.55 -6.40
N LEU A 123 -5.70 10.65 -6.00
CA LEU A 123 -4.89 9.88 -6.94
C LEU A 123 -4.56 8.50 -6.38
N GLU A 124 -4.34 7.58 -7.30
CA GLU A 124 -3.83 6.23 -7.07
C GLU A 124 -2.47 6.05 -7.74
N MET A 125 -1.65 5.18 -7.15
CA MET A 125 -0.44 4.65 -7.75
C MET A 125 -0.68 3.20 -8.13
N TRP A 126 -0.67 2.93 -9.43
CA TRP A 126 -0.80 1.60 -9.97
C TRP A 126 0.58 0.96 -10.08
N HIS A 127 0.86 -0.02 -9.22
CA HIS A 127 2.16 -0.65 -9.06
C HIS A 127 2.25 -2.01 -9.75
N PRO A 128 3.32 -2.31 -10.51
CA PRO A 128 3.40 -3.51 -11.37
C PRO A 128 3.42 -4.83 -10.60
N ASN A 129 3.86 -4.81 -9.34
CA ASN A 129 3.78 -5.97 -8.46
C ASN A 129 2.34 -6.48 -8.29
N ARG A 130 2.21 -7.77 -7.97
CA ARG A 130 0.91 -8.43 -7.75
C ARG A 130 0.47 -8.42 -6.28
N GLY A 131 1.28 -7.88 -5.39
CA GLY A 131 1.00 -7.74 -3.97
C GLY A 131 1.80 -6.59 -3.39
N ILE A 132 1.31 -6.02 -2.30
CA ILE A 132 1.94 -4.91 -1.59
C ILE A 132 2.72 -5.47 -0.40
N ASP A 133 4.04 -5.34 -0.45
CA ASP A 133 4.93 -5.52 0.68
C ASP A 133 5.56 -4.18 1.10
N ILE A 134 6.47 -4.22 2.06
CA ILE A 134 7.17 -3.02 2.55
C ILE A 134 7.97 -2.34 1.44
N GLY A 135 8.63 -3.10 0.57
CA GLY A 135 9.44 -2.56 -0.52
C GLY A 135 8.60 -1.79 -1.54
N VAL A 136 7.41 -2.31 -1.88
CA VAL A 136 6.43 -1.62 -2.74
C VAL A 136 6.00 -0.28 -2.14
N ILE A 137 5.73 -0.24 -0.84
CA ILE A 137 5.33 0.99 -0.15
C ILE A 137 6.49 2.00 -0.17
N GLU A 138 7.71 1.55 0.13
CA GLU A 138 8.90 2.41 0.14
C GLU A 138 9.18 3.03 -1.24
N GLU A 139 9.07 2.24 -2.30
CA GLU A 139 9.20 2.69 -3.68
C GLU A 139 8.12 3.73 -4.03
N CYS A 140 6.85 3.43 -3.72
CA CYS A 140 5.74 4.33 -4.01
C CYS A 140 5.85 5.66 -3.25
N VAL A 141 6.17 5.61 -1.96
CA VAL A 141 6.34 6.80 -1.12
C VAL A 141 7.50 7.66 -1.61
N THR A 142 8.63 7.05 -1.96
CA THR A 142 9.78 7.75 -2.51
C THR A 142 9.42 8.45 -3.81
N LEU A 143 8.76 7.74 -4.72
CA LEU A 143 8.34 8.30 -6.01
C LEU A 143 7.31 9.43 -5.84
N PHE A 144 6.33 9.25 -4.96
CA PHE A 144 5.32 10.26 -4.63
C PHE A 144 5.96 11.54 -4.08
N CYS A 145 6.83 11.40 -3.06
CA CYS A 145 7.49 12.54 -2.43
C CYS A 145 8.35 13.32 -3.41
N ARG A 146 9.13 12.62 -4.24
CA ARG A 146 9.95 13.26 -5.26
C ARG A 146 9.09 13.99 -6.30
N LYS A 147 8.02 13.36 -6.79
CA LYS A 147 7.21 13.90 -7.89
C LYS A 147 6.28 15.04 -7.48
N PHE A 148 5.67 14.97 -6.30
CA PHE A 148 4.59 15.89 -5.91
C PHE A 148 4.97 16.84 -4.77
N LEU A 149 6.02 16.53 -4.01
CA LEU A 149 6.46 17.33 -2.86
C LEU A 149 7.85 17.93 -3.05
N ASP A 150 8.51 17.72 -4.20
CA ASP A 150 9.89 18.13 -4.47
C ASP A 150 10.85 17.72 -3.33
N MET A 151 10.67 16.48 -2.85
CA MET A 151 11.33 15.99 -1.65
C MET A 151 12.05 14.66 -1.90
N GLU A 152 13.37 14.68 -1.72
CA GLU A 152 14.20 13.47 -1.68
C GLU A 152 14.09 12.79 -0.30
N VAL A 153 13.66 11.53 -0.30
CA VAL A 153 13.45 10.74 0.93
C VAL A 153 14.68 9.88 1.19
N GLY A 154 15.25 9.99 2.39
CA GLY A 154 16.37 9.15 2.83
C GLY A 154 15.97 8.04 3.77
N GLU A 155 14.91 8.24 4.54
CA GLU A 155 14.42 7.27 5.52
C GLU A 155 12.89 7.27 5.56
N ILE A 156 12.31 6.08 5.52
CA ILE A 156 10.88 5.84 5.67
C ILE A 156 10.66 5.07 6.97
N HIS A 157 9.80 5.59 7.83
CA HIS A 157 9.49 4.98 9.13
C HIS A 157 8.00 4.66 9.19
N PHE A 158 7.65 3.38 9.33
CA PHE A 158 6.26 2.98 9.50
C PHE A 158 5.78 3.40 10.89
N LYS A 159 4.64 4.08 10.95
CA LYS A 159 3.92 4.42 12.17
C LYS A 159 3.09 3.21 12.56
N GLU A 160 3.21 2.81 13.83
CA GLU A 160 2.44 1.70 14.39
C GLU A 160 2.63 0.38 13.60
N PRO A 161 3.87 -0.03 13.26
CA PRO A 161 4.07 -1.34 12.66
C PRO A 161 3.64 -2.39 13.68
N ILE A 162 2.73 -3.29 13.31
CA ILE A 162 2.38 -4.40 14.18
C ILE A 162 3.51 -5.42 14.13
N ASP A 163 3.83 -6.02 15.26
CA ASP A 163 4.81 -7.11 15.28
C ASP A 163 4.18 -8.44 14.86
N LEU A 164 5.01 -9.45 14.64
CA LEU A 164 4.54 -10.78 14.22
C LEU A 164 3.57 -11.41 15.23
N ASN A 165 3.78 -11.22 16.54
CA ASN A 165 2.89 -11.81 17.53
C ASN A 165 1.51 -11.16 17.47
N GLU A 166 1.46 -9.83 17.36
CA GLU A 166 0.21 -9.08 17.17
C GLU A 166 -0.47 -9.45 15.84
N ALA A 167 0.31 -9.61 14.77
CA ALA A 167 -0.21 -10.04 13.46
C ALA A 167 -0.85 -11.43 13.54
N VAL A 168 -0.19 -12.40 14.20
CA VAL A 168 -0.75 -13.74 14.36
C VAL A 168 -2.02 -13.69 15.22
N GLN A 169 -2.03 -12.94 16.32
CA GLN A 169 -3.21 -12.82 17.18
C GLN A 169 -4.41 -12.19 16.45
N SER A 170 -4.17 -11.09 15.73
CA SER A 170 -5.22 -10.40 14.95
C SER A 170 -5.75 -11.27 13.81
N TYR A 171 -4.87 -11.96 13.08
CA TYR A 171 -5.24 -12.90 12.03
C TYR A 171 -6.08 -14.07 12.56
N THR A 172 -5.68 -14.63 13.70
CA THR A 172 -6.44 -15.72 14.37
C THR A 172 -7.85 -15.30 14.68
N LYS A 173 -8.01 -14.16 15.35
CA LYS A 173 -9.32 -13.62 15.72
C LYS A 173 -10.18 -13.34 14.49
N HIS A 174 -9.57 -12.88 13.40
CA HIS A 174 -10.24 -12.73 12.12
C HIS A 174 -10.75 -14.09 11.60
N MET A 175 -9.89 -15.11 11.53
CA MET A 175 -10.27 -16.45 11.04
C MET A 175 -11.35 -17.14 11.89
N GLU A 176 -11.30 -16.97 13.21
CA GLU A 176 -12.35 -17.46 14.13
C GLU A 176 -13.71 -16.85 13.83
N THR A 177 -13.75 -15.56 13.44
CA THR A 177 -14.99 -14.86 13.10
C THR A 177 -15.69 -15.47 11.87
N PHE A 178 -14.94 -16.10 10.98
CA PHE A 178 -15.46 -16.70 9.73
C PHE A 178 -15.59 -18.24 9.79
N ASN A 179 -15.52 -18.86 10.97
CA ASN A 179 -15.50 -20.34 11.13
C ASN A 179 -14.44 -21.04 10.25
N GLY A 180 -13.34 -20.35 9.94
CA GLY A 180 -12.29 -20.90 9.10
C GLY A 180 -11.42 -21.90 9.85
N ASN A 181 -11.09 -23.03 9.20
CA ASN A 181 -9.99 -23.86 9.69
C ASN A 181 -8.67 -23.13 9.45
N ILE A 182 -8.00 -22.69 10.52
CA ILE A 182 -6.68 -22.07 10.41
C ILE A 182 -5.68 -23.13 9.94
N ALA A 183 -5.19 -22.96 8.71
CA ALA A 183 -4.08 -23.69 8.12
C ALA A 183 -2.98 -22.68 7.76
N PHE A 184 -1.75 -22.99 8.12
CA PHE A 184 -0.59 -22.15 7.86
C PHE A 184 0.04 -22.57 6.54
N SER A 185 0.46 -21.59 5.72
CA SER A 185 1.14 -21.88 4.46
C SER A 185 2.57 -22.39 4.72
N ASP A 186 3.09 -23.24 3.83
CA ASP A 186 4.47 -23.71 3.91
C ASP A 186 5.48 -22.54 3.84
N ASP A 187 5.13 -21.49 3.09
CA ASP A 187 5.94 -20.27 2.97
C ASP A 187 6.02 -19.49 4.28
N LEU A 188 4.91 -19.37 5.03
CA LEU A 188 4.90 -18.79 6.37
C LEU A 188 5.79 -19.58 7.32
N VAL A 189 5.64 -20.90 7.33
CA VAL A 189 6.42 -21.78 8.20
C VAL A 189 7.91 -21.62 7.89
N LYS A 190 8.28 -21.65 6.60
CA LYS A 190 9.66 -21.47 6.14
C LYS A 190 10.21 -20.08 6.47
N ASN A 191 9.41 -19.02 6.31
CA ASN A 191 9.79 -17.66 6.66
C ASN A 191 10.07 -17.55 8.17
N MET A 192 9.15 -18.05 9.00
CA MET A 192 9.32 -18.05 10.46
C MET A 192 10.49 -18.91 10.94
N MET A 193 10.78 -20.04 10.28
CA MET A 193 11.98 -20.83 10.56
C MET A 193 13.25 -20.00 10.35
N GLY A 194 13.29 -19.22 9.26
CA GLY A 194 14.38 -18.30 8.96
C GLY A 194 14.50 -17.16 9.97
N GLN A 195 13.38 -16.48 10.26
CA GLN A 195 13.36 -15.32 11.16
C GLN A 195 13.67 -15.69 12.62
N LEU A 196 13.10 -16.78 13.11
CA LEU A 196 13.22 -17.19 14.51
C LEU A 196 14.42 -18.10 14.76
N SER A 197 15.11 -18.56 13.70
CA SER A 197 16.15 -19.58 13.79
C SER A 197 15.65 -20.83 14.52
N LYS A 198 14.43 -21.26 14.20
CA LYS A 198 13.71 -22.36 14.84
C LYS A 198 13.43 -23.49 13.87
N SER A 199 13.30 -24.71 14.40
CA SER A 199 12.82 -25.86 13.62
C SER A 199 11.37 -25.68 13.20
N GLU A 200 10.95 -26.39 12.15
CA GLU A 200 9.57 -26.43 11.68
C GLU A 200 8.60 -26.80 12.82
N GLU A 201 8.95 -27.80 13.63
CA GLU A 201 8.14 -28.22 14.79
C GLU A 201 7.98 -27.10 15.83
N GLU A 202 9.05 -26.37 16.15
CA GLU A 202 8.99 -25.24 17.07
C GLU A 202 8.16 -24.08 16.51
N VAL A 203 8.28 -23.80 15.21
CA VAL A 203 7.49 -22.79 14.51
C VAL A 203 6.01 -23.18 14.51
N MET A 204 5.70 -24.43 14.18
CA MET A 204 4.33 -24.96 14.23
C MET A 204 3.76 -24.91 15.65
N ASN A 205 4.57 -25.17 16.69
CA ASN A 205 4.14 -25.02 18.07
C ASN A 205 3.85 -23.56 18.46
N ILE A 206 4.64 -22.60 17.96
CA ILE A 206 4.37 -21.17 18.15
C ILE A 206 3.07 -20.77 17.45
N LEU A 207 2.91 -21.18 16.19
CA LEU A 207 1.72 -20.92 15.40
C LEU A 207 0.48 -21.52 16.05
N ASN A 208 0.52 -22.79 16.47
CA ASN A 208 -0.59 -23.46 17.14
C ASN A 208 -0.97 -22.80 18.46
N ARG A 209 0.00 -22.47 19.32
CA ARG A 209 -0.27 -21.77 20.59
C ARG A 209 -0.92 -20.41 20.38
N SER A 210 -0.48 -19.69 19.36
CA SER A 210 -1.02 -18.37 19.03
C SER A 210 -2.48 -18.43 18.57
N VAL A 211 -2.94 -19.60 18.12
CA VAL A 211 -4.31 -19.83 17.65
C VAL A 211 -5.16 -20.71 18.59
N GLY A 212 -4.69 -20.89 19.82
CA GLY A 212 -5.38 -21.69 20.83
C GLY A 212 -5.43 -23.20 20.55
N LYS A 213 -4.53 -23.72 19.70
CA LYS A 213 -4.33 -25.15 19.42
C LYS A 213 -3.17 -25.75 20.23
#